data_AF-A0A7G5XKC3-F1
#
_entry.id   AF-A0A7G5XKC3-F1
#
_cell.length_a   1.000
_cell.length_b   1.000
_cell.length_c   1.000
_cell.angle_alpha   90.00
_cell.angle_beta   90.00
_cell.angle_gamma   90.00
#
_symmetry.space_group_name_H-M   'P 1'
#
loop_
_entity.id
_entity.type
_entity.pdbx_description
1 polymer ?
#
loop_
_entity_poly.entity_id
_entity_poly.type
_entity_poly.pdbx_seq_one_letter_code
_entity_poly.pdbx_strand_id
1 'polypeptide(L)' 'MHTVVREKFEGKRLAGLLTKTGLEFAITEGLKVVFYCPFVSSYIKRHPEYEELVSTSGVKNE' A
#
# COMPACT_ATOMS: atom_id res chain seq x y z
N MET A 1 -6.28 0.29 3.29
CA MET A 1 -4.95 0.91 3.34
C MET A 1 -4.96 2.17 2.51
N HIS A 2 -4.52 3.26 3.13
CA HIS A 2 -4.38 4.57 2.53
C HIS A 2 -3.12 5.22 3.09
N THR A 3 -2.37 5.87 2.22
CA THR A 3 -1.07 6.46 2.56
C THR A 3 -1.16 7.95 2.33
N VAL A 4 -0.89 8.73 3.37
CA VAL A 4 -0.87 10.20 3.32
C VAL A 4 0.52 10.69 3.67
N VAL A 5 1.03 11.59 2.84
CA VAL A 5 2.21 12.40 3.15
C VAL A 5 1.74 13.85 3.12
N ARG A 6 2.05 14.60 4.17
CA ARG A 6 1.73 16.04 4.20
C ARG A 6 2.63 16.76 3.19
N GLU A 7 2.09 17.77 2.51
CA GLU A 7 2.77 18.53 1.44
C GLU A 7 4.20 18.95 1.79
N LYS A 8 4.43 19.42 3.03
CA LYS A 8 5.77 19.80 3.54
C LYS A 8 6.83 18.68 3.51
N PHE A 9 6.42 17.45 3.27
CA PHE A 9 7.27 16.27 3.21
C PHE A 9 7.26 15.58 1.83
N GLU A 10 6.64 16.19 0.83
CA GLU A 10 6.66 15.69 -0.55
C GLU A 10 8.08 15.70 -1.16
N GLY A 11 8.25 14.99 -2.28
CA GLY A 11 9.55 14.83 -2.94
C GLY A 11 10.54 13.89 -2.25
N LYS A 12 10.27 13.47 -1.01
CA LYS A 12 11.17 12.64 -0.18
C LYS A 12 10.92 11.13 -0.28
N ARG A 13 10.09 10.68 -1.21
CA ARG A 13 9.70 9.26 -1.41
C ARG A 13 9.07 8.57 -0.18
N LEU A 14 8.57 9.34 0.79
CA LEU A 14 8.03 8.81 2.04
C LEU A 14 6.77 7.96 1.86
N ALA A 15 5.94 8.27 0.86
CA ALA A 15 4.74 7.48 0.59
C ALA A 15 5.08 6.01 0.27
N GLY A 16 6.16 5.79 -0.48
CA GLY A 16 6.64 4.44 -0.79
C GLY A 16 7.15 3.72 0.46
N LEU A 17 7.90 4.42 1.33
CA LEU A 17 8.39 3.85 2.58
C LEU A 17 7.24 3.45 3.52
N LEU A 18 6.27 4.35 3.73
CA LEU A 18 5.10 4.09 4.55
C LEU A 18 4.30 2.89 4.03
N THR A 19 4.07 2.84 2.71
CA THR A 19 3.36 1.71 2.10
C THR A 19 4.14 0.41 2.27
N LYS A 20 5.45 0.40 1.99
CA LYS A 20 6.29 -0.78 2.17
C LYS A 20 6.19 -1.32 3.60
N THR A 21 6.43 -0.47 4.59
CA THR A 21 6.43 -0.89 6.00
C THR A 21 5.06 -1.43 6.43
N GLY A 22 3.96 -0.82 5.96
CA GLY A 22 2.62 -1.33 6.25
C GLY A 22 2.34 -2.70 5.62
N LEU A 23 2.82 -2.94 4.40
CA LEU A 23 2.67 -4.23 3.72
C LEU A 23 3.54 -5.31 4.36
N GLU A 24 4.78 -4.99 4.70
CA GLU A 24 5.68 -5.91 5.42
C GLU A 24 5.11 -6.30 6.78
N PHE A 25 4.54 -5.35 7.53
CA PHE A 25 3.84 -5.64 8.78
C PHE A 25 2.65 -6.60 8.56
N ALA A 26 1.86 -6.40 7.53
CA ALA A 26 0.76 -7.32 7.22
C ALA A 26 1.27 -8.73 6.87
N ILE A 27 2.44 -8.86 6.21
CA ILE A 27 3.08 -10.16 5.98
C ILE A 27 3.49 -10.80 7.31
N THR A 28 4.15 -10.06 8.21
CA THR A 28 4.63 -10.61 9.49
C THR A 28 3.48 -11.10 10.36
N GLU A 29 2.33 -10.42 10.29
CA GLU A 29 1.13 -10.77 11.05
C GLU A 29 0.21 -11.77 10.31
N GLY A 30 0.57 -12.21 9.09
CA GLY A 30 -0.25 -13.13 8.30
C GLY A 30 -1.60 -12.55 7.85
N LEU A 31 -1.69 -11.23 7.69
CA LEU A 31 -2.90 -10.50 7.34
C LEU A 31 -3.01 -10.26 5.83
N LYS A 32 -4.25 -10.24 5.31
CA LYS A 32 -4.54 -9.72 3.96
C LYS A 32 -4.87 -8.23 4.03
N VAL A 33 -4.50 -7.49 2.99
CA VAL A 33 -4.68 -6.05 2.91
C VAL A 33 -5.79 -5.69 1.93
N VAL A 34 -6.74 -4.87 2.38
CA VAL A 34 -7.68 -4.14 1.52
C VAL A 34 -7.12 -2.74 1.30
N PHE A 35 -7.09 -2.25 0.06
CA PHE A 35 -6.68 -0.88 -0.24
C PHE A 35 -7.67 -0.18 -1.18
N TYR A 36 -7.90 1.09 -0.90
CA TYR A 36 -8.81 1.98 -1.62
C TYR A 36 -8.06 3.19 -2.20
N CYS A 37 -6.75 3.29 -1.92
CA CYS A 37 -5.92 4.39 -2.38
C CYS A 37 -5.28 4.05 -3.75
N PRO A 38 -5.47 4.89 -4.78
CA PRO A 38 -4.89 4.63 -6.12
C PRO A 38 -3.35 4.63 -6.11
N PHE A 39 -2.74 5.34 -5.16
CA PHE A 39 -1.30 5.28 -4.95
C PHE A 39 -0.84 3.88 -4.54
N VAL A 40 -1.54 3.23 -3.60
CA VAL A 40 -1.20 1.87 -3.12
C VAL A 40 -1.42 0.86 -4.23
N SER A 41 -2.49 1.00 -5.02
CA SER A 41 -2.72 0.20 -6.24
C SER A 41 -1.53 0.29 -7.22
N SER A 42 -1.09 1.51 -7.52
CA SER A 42 0.08 1.75 -8.39
C SER A 42 1.39 1.29 -7.76
N TYR A 43 1.49 1.26 -6.43
CA TYR A 43 2.64 0.73 -5.71
C TYR A 43 2.73 -0.79 -5.88
N ILE A 44 1.65 -1.52 -5.61
CA ILE A 44 1.59 -2.98 -5.72
C ILE A 44 1.85 -3.43 -7.17
N LYS A 45 1.31 -2.72 -8.18
CA LYS A 45 1.62 -3.01 -9.60
C LYS A 45 3.11 -2.92 -9.95
N ARG A 46 3.89 -2.11 -9.23
CA ARG A 46 5.35 -1.98 -9.40
C ARG A 46 6.13 -2.95 -8.50
N HIS A 47 5.46 -3.57 -7.54
CA HIS A 47 5.98 -4.45 -6.52
C HIS A 47 5.12 -5.72 -6.44
N PRO A 48 5.19 -6.60 -7.47
CA PRO A 48 4.33 -7.76 -7.59
C PRO A 48 4.51 -8.77 -6.44
N GLU A 49 5.61 -8.68 -5.69
CA GLU A 49 5.83 -9.45 -4.46
C GLU A 49 4.71 -9.29 -3.40
N TYR A 50 3.92 -8.21 -3.48
CA TYR A 50 2.81 -7.94 -2.58
C TYR A 50 1.43 -8.33 -3.14
N GLU A 51 1.33 -8.86 -4.38
CA GLU A 51 0.03 -9.22 -4.97
C GLU A 51 -0.71 -10.30 -4.15
N GLU A 52 0.04 -11.28 -3.64
CA GLU A 52 -0.49 -12.34 -2.77
C GLU A 52 -1.09 -11.77 -1.47
N LEU A 53 -0.68 -10.57 -1.04
CA LEU A 53 -1.18 -9.94 0.18
C LEU A 53 -2.57 -9.31 0.00
N VAL A 54 -3.02 -9.11 -1.24
CA VAL A 54 -4.25 -8.38 -1.55
C VAL A 54 -5.48 -9.24 -1.26
N SER A 55 -6.41 -8.69 -0.48
CA SER A 55 -7.71 -9.32 -0.26
C SER A 55 -8.60 -9.16 -1.50
N THR A 56 -9.26 -10.25 -1.91
CA THR A 56 -10.21 -10.27 -3.03
C THR A 56 -11.48 -9.47 -2.77
N SER A 57 -11.76 -9.12 -1.51
CA SER A 57 -13.00 -8.43 -1.10
C SER A 57 -12.95 -6.90 -1.19
N GLY A 58 -11.83 -6.32 -1.65
CA GLY A 58 -11.47 -4.93 -1.35
C GLY A 58 -11.23 -3.96 -2.50
N VAL A 59 -11.40 -4.36 -3.77
CA VAL A 59 -11.09 -3.47 -4.90
C VAL A 59 -12.25 -2.50 -5.15
N LYS A 60 -12.34 -1.42 -4.37
CA LYS A 60 -13.09 -0.22 -4.77
C LYS A 60 -12.11 0.80 -5.33
N ASN A 61 -12.09 0.90 -6.66
CA ASN A 61 -11.56 2.06 -7.36
C ASN A 61 -12.74 3.04 -7.50
N GLU A 62 -12.75 4.08 -6.69
CA GLU A 62 -13.58 5.29 -6.89
C GLU A 62 -12.66 6.51 -6.95
#